data_AF-U7LES7-F1
#
_entry.id   AF-U7LES7-F1
#
_cell.length_a   1.000
_cell.length_b   1.000
_cell.length_c   1.000
_cell.angle_alpha   90.00
_cell.angle_beta   90.00
_cell.angle_gamma   90.00
#
_symmetry.space_group_name_H-M   'P 1'
#
loop_
_entity.id
_entity.type
_entity.pdbx_description
1 polymer ?
#
loop_
_entity_poly.entity_id
_entity_poly.type
_entity_poly.pdbx_seq_one_letter_code
_entity_poly.pdbx_strand_id
1 'polypeptide(L)'
;MSTKTPTNPLNTPHLDALRDQVNNISLILLSTIAITTLLVIAARQIYFFTRYRDPAVRRLAKRKAAVEYKANVRIKEISPKGWIKMAPKDKEWWELLAKTRQLDDILKIPTRIKISNQRVQIATLIPNSTSIPGKMTYDPNTDLLTLGRNTQTKKKAHLQLETTSNIVVAGQPGTGKTTLLKGIMDAVRPNAHVLYFNGSAGDTTEIAKSLKQLEELKQQRLQDGIDYWREKNDNQHLAIFIFDEIQEYFQTKDKKNTPAPQTEIKIAKATKAMQNCHQVGIIVIIVTANPTPTTLPTPIRDQTNTQICANVSTTNQAAHVLGRKPTDLDPKPTNLPPGRVTISDNKGNWEQVDIYSPRFFQK
;
A
#
# COMPACT_ATOMS: atom_id res chain seq x y z
N MET A 1 -89.06 -36.23 21.96
CA MET A 1 -89.10 -35.81 20.55
C MET A 1 -87.86 -34.97 20.26
N SER A 2 -87.09 -35.44 19.29
CA SER A 2 -85.81 -34.90 18.83
C SER A 2 -86.05 -33.87 17.73
N THR A 3 -85.40 -32.70 17.81
CA THR A 3 -85.03 -31.90 16.62
C THR A 3 -83.74 -31.14 16.92
N LYS A 4 -82.59 -31.80 16.70
CA LYS A 4 -81.33 -31.10 16.45
C LYS A 4 -81.35 -30.62 15.00
N THR A 5 -81.33 -29.31 14.80
CA THR A 5 -81.09 -28.68 13.50
C THR A 5 -79.61 -28.83 13.13
N PRO A 6 -79.25 -29.33 11.94
CA PRO A 6 -77.85 -29.40 11.52
C PRO A 6 -77.42 -28.05 10.94
N THR A 7 -76.48 -27.37 11.59
CA THR A 7 -75.72 -26.29 10.93
C THR A 7 -74.69 -26.94 10.02
N ASN A 8 -74.98 -27.01 8.73
CA ASN A 8 -73.99 -27.36 7.71
C ASN A 8 -72.86 -26.32 7.76
N PRO A 9 -71.59 -26.71 7.95
CA PRO A 9 -70.48 -25.83 7.61
C PRO A 9 -70.53 -25.65 6.09
N LEU A 10 -70.74 -24.41 5.63
CA LEU A 10 -70.56 -24.04 4.23
C LEU A 10 -69.10 -24.33 3.86
N ASN A 11 -68.85 -25.53 3.33
CA ASN A 11 -67.62 -25.87 2.64
C ASN A 11 -67.64 -25.04 1.35
N THR A 12 -66.87 -23.97 1.30
CA THR A 12 -66.77 -23.05 0.16
C THR A 12 -65.42 -23.19 -0.52
N PRO A 13 -65.15 -24.29 -1.25
CA PRO A 13 -63.92 -24.42 -2.05
C PRO A 13 -63.76 -23.30 -3.09
N HIS A 14 -64.85 -22.61 -3.44
CA HIS A 14 -64.84 -21.42 -4.28
C HIS A 14 -64.21 -20.19 -3.60
N LEU A 15 -64.33 -20.04 -2.27
CA LEU A 15 -63.71 -18.93 -1.54
C LEU A 15 -62.20 -19.14 -1.39
N ASP A 16 -61.76 -20.38 -1.19
CA ASP A 16 -60.33 -20.71 -1.12
C ASP A 16 -59.65 -20.55 -2.49
N ALA A 17 -60.31 -20.97 -3.58
CA ALA A 17 -59.81 -20.76 -4.94
C ALA A 17 -59.66 -19.27 -5.31
N LEU A 18 -60.61 -18.43 -4.88
CA LEU A 18 -60.51 -16.97 -5.05
C LEU A 18 -59.36 -16.38 -4.22
N ARG A 19 -59.14 -16.87 -3.00
CA ARG A 19 -58.05 -16.40 -2.13
C ARG A 19 -56.68 -16.74 -2.72
N ASP A 20 -56.51 -17.94 -3.27
CA ASP A 20 -55.27 -18.36 -3.92
C ASP A 20 -55.00 -17.56 -5.20
N GLN A 21 -56.04 -17.25 -5.97
CA GLN A 21 -55.92 -16.40 -7.15
C GLN A 21 -55.48 -14.98 -6.79
N VAL A 22 -56.06 -14.38 -5.73
CA VAL A 22 -55.69 -13.04 -5.24
C VAL A 22 -54.26 -13.03 -4.68
N ASN A 23 -53.84 -14.07 -3.96
CA ASN A 23 -52.47 -14.19 -3.44
C ASN A 23 -51.44 -14.29 -4.58
N ASN A 24 -51.73 -15.08 -5.62
CA ASN A 24 -50.85 -15.21 -6.78
C ASN A 24 -50.71 -13.89 -7.55
N ILE A 25 -51.81 -13.15 -7.76
CA ILE A 25 -51.78 -11.83 -8.40
C ILE A 25 -50.93 -10.84 -7.57
N SER A 26 -51.09 -10.86 -6.24
CA SER A 26 -50.33 -10.00 -5.34
C SER A 26 -48.83 -10.30 -5.37
N LEU A 27 -48.46 -11.58 -5.43
CA LEU A 27 -47.07 -12.04 -5.48
C LEU A 27 -46.41 -11.66 -6.82
N ILE A 28 -47.15 -11.77 -7.93
CA ILE A 28 -46.70 -11.30 -9.26
C ILE A 28 -46.49 -9.78 -9.24
N LEU A 29 -47.42 -8.99 -8.69
CA LEU A 29 -47.30 -7.54 -8.59
C LEU A 29 -46.06 -7.13 -7.78
N LEU A 30 -45.86 -7.73 -6.60
CA LEU A 30 -44.68 -7.46 -5.77
C LEU A 30 -43.38 -7.83 -6.48
N SER A 31 -43.34 -8.96 -7.17
CA SER A 31 -42.16 -9.39 -7.93
C SER A 31 -41.83 -8.41 -9.07
N THR A 32 -42.85 -7.92 -9.77
CA THR A 32 -42.69 -6.96 -10.87
C THR A 32 -42.16 -5.62 -10.35
N ILE A 33 -42.68 -5.14 -9.22
CA ILE A 33 -42.17 -3.92 -8.56
C ILE A 33 -40.71 -4.11 -8.12
N ALA A 34 -40.37 -5.25 -7.54
CA ALA A 34 -39.00 -5.53 -7.11
C ALA A 34 -38.02 -5.57 -8.30
N ILE A 35 -38.38 -6.26 -9.38
CA ILE A 35 -37.55 -6.38 -10.60
C ILE A 35 -37.37 -5.02 -11.26
N THR A 36 -38.46 -4.25 -11.44
CA THR A 36 -38.38 -2.90 -12.03
C THR A 36 -37.52 -1.97 -11.20
N THR A 37 -37.65 -2.01 -9.86
CA THR A 37 -36.80 -1.22 -8.96
C THR A 37 -35.32 -1.59 -9.11
N LEU A 38 -35.01 -2.89 -9.19
CA LEU A 38 -33.65 -3.39 -9.35
C LEU A 38 -33.04 -2.99 -10.71
N LEU A 39 -33.84 -3.05 -11.78
CA LEU A 39 -33.44 -2.58 -13.12
C LEU A 39 -33.15 -1.08 -13.14
N VAL A 40 -33.98 -0.26 -12.48
CA VAL A 40 -33.75 1.19 -12.38
C VAL A 40 -32.47 1.49 -11.59
N ILE A 41 -32.21 0.77 -10.50
CA ILE A 41 -30.96 0.90 -9.71
C ILE A 41 -29.74 0.51 -10.56
N ALA A 42 -29.82 -0.62 -11.26
CA ALA A 42 -28.74 -1.10 -12.13
C ALA A 42 -28.47 -0.14 -13.29
N ALA A 43 -29.50 0.32 -13.99
CA ALA A 43 -29.40 1.28 -15.09
C ALA A 43 -28.80 2.61 -14.60
N ARG A 44 -29.25 3.11 -13.44
CA ARG A 44 -28.67 4.29 -12.80
C ARG A 44 -27.20 4.05 -12.48
N GLN A 45 -26.84 2.91 -11.90
CA GLN A 45 -25.46 2.58 -11.57
C GLN A 45 -24.59 2.57 -12.84
N ILE A 46 -25.01 1.87 -13.88
CA ILE A 46 -24.33 1.81 -15.19
C ILE A 46 -24.14 3.22 -15.76
N TYR A 47 -25.18 4.06 -15.78
CA TYR A 47 -25.10 5.45 -16.23
C TYR A 47 -24.03 6.25 -15.48
N PHE A 48 -23.96 6.13 -14.15
CA PHE A 48 -22.92 6.82 -13.36
C PHE A 48 -21.51 6.29 -13.66
N PHE A 49 -21.36 4.98 -13.92
CA PHE A 49 -20.09 4.37 -14.28
C PHE A 49 -19.62 4.77 -15.68
N THR A 50 -20.52 4.88 -16.65
CA THR A 50 -20.19 5.26 -18.03
C THR A 50 -19.95 6.77 -18.17
N ARG A 51 -20.76 7.60 -17.51
CA ARG A 51 -20.63 9.07 -17.57
C ARG A 51 -19.44 9.60 -16.76
N TYR A 52 -19.18 9.04 -15.57
CA TYR A 52 -18.12 9.50 -14.67
C TYR A 52 -17.05 8.43 -14.51
N ARG A 53 -16.03 8.49 -15.36
CA ARG A 53 -14.89 7.56 -15.33
C ARG A 53 -14.03 7.73 -14.08
N ASP A 54 -13.81 8.96 -13.63
CA ASP A 54 -13.03 9.28 -12.44
C ASP A 54 -13.79 8.94 -11.14
N PRO A 55 -13.19 8.17 -10.19
CA PRO A 55 -13.84 7.78 -8.95
C PRO A 55 -14.24 8.95 -8.04
N ALA A 56 -13.41 9.99 -7.90
CA ALA A 56 -13.74 11.16 -7.08
C ALA A 56 -14.90 11.93 -7.70
N VAL A 57 -14.92 12.11 -9.03
CA VAL A 57 -16.03 12.76 -9.74
C VAL A 57 -17.33 11.96 -9.56
N ARG A 58 -17.26 10.63 -9.64
CA ARG A 58 -18.42 9.75 -9.42
C ARG A 58 -18.94 9.84 -7.99
N ARG A 59 -18.06 9.85 -6.99
CA ARG A 59 -18.44 9.98 -5.57
C ARG A 59 -18.98 11.36 -5.26
N LEU A 60 -18.40 12.41 -5.83
CA LEU A 60 -18.90 13.78 -5.76
C LEU A 60 -20.32 13.87 -6.32
N ALA A 61 -20.57 13.29 -7.49
CA ALA A 61 -21.91 13.29 -8.08
C ALA A 61 -22.94 12.50 -7.24
N LYS A 62 -22.53 11.39 -6.61
CA LYS A 62 -23.39 10.63 -5.68
C LYS A 62 -23.63 11.34 -4.35
N ARG A 63 -22.63 12.05 -3.83
CA ARG A 63 -22.66 12.73 -2.51
C ARG A 63 -22.84 14.24 -2.62
N LYS A 64 -23.35 14.72 -3.76
CA LYS A 64 -23.49 16.14 -4.06
C LYS A 64 -24.16 16.92 -2.92
N ALA A 65 -25.32 16.46 -2.44
CA ALA A 65 -26.06 17.13 -1.37
C ALA A 65 -25.27 17.19 -0.05
N ALA A 66 -24.52 16.14 0.30
CA ALA A 66 -23.69 16.13 1.50
C ALA A 66 -22.50 17.10 1.39
N VAL A 67 -21.93 17.22 0.18
CA VAL A 67 -20.90 18.22 -0.11
C VAL A 67 -21.52 19.61 -0.03
N GLU A 68 -22.63 19.89 -0.72
CA GLU A 68 -23.30 21.21 -0.69
C GLU A 68 -23.66 21.65 0.74
N TYR A 69 -24.19 20.73 1.56
CA TYR A 69 -24.54 21.00 2.96
C TYR A 69 -23.31 21.31 3.82
N LYS A 70 -22.29 20.45 3.80
CA LYS A 70 -21.07 20.68 4.60
C LYS A 70 -20.25 21.86 4.11
N ALA A 71 -20.34 22.15 2.82
CA ALA A 71 -19.59 23.19 2.15
C ALA A 71 -20.22 24.57 2.24
N ASN A 72 -21.54 24.63 2.45
CA ASN A 72 -22.32 25.81 2.18
C ASN A 72 -22.10 26.38 0.75
N VAL A 73 -21.92 25.49 -0.23
CA VAL A 73 -21.71 25.82 -1.65
C VAL A 73 -22.81 25.19 -2.49
N ARG A 74 -23.25 25.87 -3.54
CA ARG A 74 -24.24 25.34 -4.49
C ARG A 74 -23.57 24.81 -5.75
N ILE A 75 -23.62 23.50 -5.97
CA ILE A 75 -23.05 22.83 -7.13
C ILE A 75 -24.17 22.69 -8.17
N LYS A 76 -24.19 23.49 -9.24
CA LYS A 76 -25.25 23.35 -10.27
C LYS A 76 -25.06 22.09 -11.11
N GLU A 77 -23.88 21.94 -11.70
CA GLU A 77 -23.56 20.87 -12.64
C GLU A 77 -22.14 20.34 -12.41
N ILE A 78 -21.97 19.03 -12.59
CA ILE A 78 -20.68 18.33 -12.55
C ILE A 78 -20.46 17.70 -13.93
N SER A 79 -19.48 18.23 -14.66
CA SER A 79 -19.11 17.66 -15.97
C SER A 79 -18.49 16.26 -15.81
N PRO A 80 -18.49 15.43 -16.89
CA PRO A 80 -17.82 14.12 -16.89
C PRO A 80 -16.33 14.16 -16.47
N LYS A 81 -15.66 15.29 -16.71
CA LYS A 81 -14.24 15.53 -16.38
C LYS A 81 -14.02 16.17 -15.00
N GLY A 82 -15.07 16.31 -14.19
CA GLY A 82 -14.98 16.83 -12.82
C GLY A 82 -15.00 18.35 -12.68
N TRP A 83 -15.25 19.09 -13.76
CA TRP A 83 -15.44 20.55 -13.69
C TRP A 83 -16.79 20.94 -13.09
N ILE A 84 -16.75 21.93 -12.19
CA ILE A 84 -17.88 22.60 -11.55
C ILE A 84 -17.72 24.10 -11.76
N LYS A 85 -18.81 24.79 -12.10
CA LYS A 85 -18.85 26.25 -12.14
C LYS A 85 -18.95 26.81 -10.71
N MET A 86 -18.04 27.69 -10.36
CA MET A 86 -17.89 28.27 -9.03
C MET A 86 -18.42 29.71 -9.03
N ALA A 87 -19.19 30.12 -8.02
CA ALA A 87 -19.54 31.52 -7.86
C ALA A 87 -18.31 32.30 -7.33
N PRO A 88 -18.13 33.59 -7.67
CA PRO A 88 -16.96 34.36 -7.23
C PRO A 88 -16.74 34.33 -5.71
N LYS A 89 -17.82 34.35 -4.92
CA LYS A 89 -17.81 34.29 -3.45
C LYS A 89 -17.37 32.95 -2.86
N ASP A 90 -17.37 31.87 -3.65
CA ASP A 90 -17.03 30.53 -3.17
C ASP A 90 -15.53 30.22 -3.34
N LYS A 91 -14.76 31.12 -3.98
CA LYS A 91 -13.36 30.88 -4.36
C LYS A 91 -12.46 30.58 -3.16
N GLU A 92 -12.48 31.42 -2.14
CA GLU A 92 -11.67 31.26 -0.93
C GLU A 92 -11.95 29.93 -0.24
N TRP A 93 -13.19 29.48 -0.30
CA TRP A 93 -13.62 28.23 0.30
C TRP A 93 -13.09 27.00 -0.46
N TRP A 94 -13.13 27.02 -1.81
CA TRP A 94 -12.50 25.99 -2.62
C TRP A 94 -10.98 25.92 -2.41
N GLU A 95 -10.33 27.07 -2.20
CA GLU A 95 -8.91 27.14 -1.85
C GLU A 95 -8.64 26.54 -0.46
N LEU A 96 -9.51 26.80 0.52
CA LEU A 96 -9.43 26.21 1.85
C LEU A 96 -9.61 24.69 1.82
N LEU A 97 -10.58 24.18 1.05
CA LEU A 97 -10.75 22.74 0.85
C LEU A 97 -9.51 22.09 0.25
N ALA A 98 -8.91 22.73 -0.76
CA ALA A 98 -7.72 22.21 -1.41
C ALA A 98 -6.54 22.10 -0.45
N LYS A 99 -6.43 23.02 0.52
CA LYS A 99 -5.39 23.03 1.57
C LYS A 99 -5.67 22.04 2.70
N THR A 100 -6.92 21.96 3.16
CA THR A 100 -7.31 21.21 4.37
C THR A 100 -7.67 19.75 4.09
N ARG A 101 -7.82 19.34 2.83
CA ARG A 101 -8.24 17.98 2.41
C ARG A 101 -9.58 17.51 2.99
N GLN A 102 -10.42 18.41 3.51
CA GLN A 102 -11.75 18.06 4.04
C GLN A 102 -12.65 17.35 3.02
N LEU A 103 -12.43 17.59 1.72
CA LEU A 103 -13.17 16.91 0.66
C LEU A 103 -12.85 15.40 0.62
N ASP A 104 -11.64 14.99 1.00
CA ASP A 104 -11.23 13.59 1.06
C ASP A 104 -12.04 12.84 2.12
N ASP A 105 -12.33 13.48 3.25
CA ASP A 105 -13.15 12.91 4.32
C ASP A 105 -14.62 12.74 3.93
N ILE A 106 -15.14 13.67 3.14
CA ILE A 106 -16.52 13.63 2.66
C ILE A 106 -16.68 12.58 1.56
N LEU A 107 -15.71 12.50 0.65
CA LEU A 107 -15.74 11.57 -0.49
C LEU A 107 -15.12 10.21 -0.17
N LYS A 108 -14.44 10.07 0.97
CA LYS A 108 -13.71 8.87 1.41
C LYS A 108 -12.68 8.39 0.38
N ILE A 109 -12.09 9.32 -0.35
CA ILE A 109 -11.06 9.08 -1.38
C ILE A 109 -10.15 10.31 -1.49
N PRO A 110 -8.84 10.15 -1.69
CA PRO A 110 -7.93 11.28 -1.94
C PRO A 110 -8.33 12.06 -3.19
N THR A 111 -8.41 13.38 -3.10
CA THR A 111 -8.84 14.25 -4.20
C THR A 111 -7.84 15.35 -4.52
N ARG A 112 -7.77 15.68 -5.81
CA ARG A 112 -7.06 16.85 -6.33
C ARG A 112 -8.08 17.90 -6.72
N ILE A 113 -7.90 19.11 -6.19
CA ILE A 113 -8.71 20.28 -6.52
C ILE A 113 -7.85 21.24 -7.35
N LYS A 114 -8.27 21.56 -8.57
CA LYS A 114 -7.63 22.58 -9.42
C LYS A 114 -8.60 23.72 -9.65
N ILE A 115 -8.20 24.93 -9.29
CA ILE A 115 -9.04 26.14 -9.41
C ILE A 115 -8.53 26.96 -10.60
N SER A 116 -9.42 27.30 -11.53
CA SER A 116 -9.09 28.10 -12.71
C SER A 116 -10.35 28.78 -13.27
N ASN A 117 -10.28 30.07 -13.59
CA ASN A 117 -11.30 30.83 -14.34
C ASN A 117 -12.76 30.53 -13.94
N GLN A 118 -13.14 30.85 -12.69
CA GLN A 118 -14.48 30.61 -12.11
C GLN A 118 -14.95 29.15 -12.19
N ARG A 119 -14.03 28.20 -12.31
CA ARG A 119 -14.30 26.78 -12.30
C ARG A 119 -13.35 26.09 -11.34
N VAL A 120 -13.85 25.00 -10.77
CA VAL A 120 -13.06 24.08 -9.98
C VAL A 120 -13.12 22.71 -10.65
N GLN A 121 -11.97 22.07 -10.82
CA GLN A 121 -11.88 20.69 -11.25
C GLN A 121 -11.59 19.83 -10.03
N ILE A 122 -12.43 18.83 -9.81
CA ILE A 122 -12.21 17.79 -8.82
C ILE A 122 -11.85 16.52 -9.59
N ALA A 123 -10.75 15.89 -9.22
CA ALA A 123 -10.34 14.60 -9.74
C ALA A 123 -9.84 13.74 -8.60
N THR A 124 -9.78 12.42 -8.78
CA THR A 124 -9.05 11.57 -7.84
C THR A 124 -7.61 12.06 -7.80
N LEU A 125 -7.06 12.23 -6.60
CA LEU A 125 -5.63 12.46 -6.45
C LEU A 125 -4.94 11.15 -6.84
N ILE A 126 -4.62 11.05 -8.12
CA ILE A 126 -3.63 10.07 -8.58
C ILE A 126 -2.34 10.55 -7.92
N PRO A 127 -1.77 9.79 -6.97
CA PRO A 127 -0.41 10.08 -6.54
C PRO A 127 0.41 10.15 -7.83
N ASN A 128 1.24 11.17 -8.02
CA ASN A 128 2.19 11.19 -9.13
C ASN A 128 3.18 10.03 -8.91
N SER A 129 2.72 8.80 -9.08
CA SER A 129 3.54 7.62 -8.98
C SER A 129 4.23 7.54 -10.33
N THR A 130 5.52 7.87 -10.36
CA THR A 130 6.36 7.46 -11.50
C THR A 130 6.57 5.95 -11.51
N SER A 131 5.93 5.20 -10.60
CA SER A 131 5.88 3.76 -10.71
C SER A 131 5.30 3.35 -12.06
N ILE A 132 6.11 2.61 -12.81
CA ILE A 132 5.78 2.21 -14.17
C ILE A 132 4.83 1.02 -14.06
N PRO A 133 3.80 0.93 -14.92
CA PRO A 133 2.95 -0.26 -14.98
C PRO A 133 3.83 -1.49 -15.27
N GLY A 134 3.80 -2.45 -14.36
CA GLY A 134 4.58 -3.68 -14.48
C GLY A 134 4.49 -4.51 -13.22
N LYS A 135 5.15 -5.68 -13.24
CA LYS A 135 5.28 -6.56 -12.09
C LYS A 135 6.77 -6.78 -11.84
N MET A 136 7.17 -6.71 -10.58
CA MET A 136 8.50 -7.20 -10.18
C MET A 136 8.54 -8.71 -10.37
N THR A 137 9.69 -9.23 -10.76
CA THR A 137 9.88 -10.66 -11.04
C THR A 137 11.19 -11.14 -10.44
N TYR A 138 11.20 -12.36 -9.92
CA TYR A 138 12.39 -13.04 -9.45
C TYR A 138 12.61 -14.29 -10.29
N ASP A 139 13.83 -14.47 -10.78
CA ASP A 139 14.26 -15.69 -11.44
C ASP A 139 15.15 -16.51 -10.47
N PRO A 140 14.70 -17.68 -10.00
CA PRO A 140 15.45 -18.49 -9.03
C PRO A 140 16.70 -19.14 -9.61
N ASN A 141 16.81 -19.26 -10.94
CA ASN A 141 17.98 -19.85 -11.58
C ASN A 141 19.15 -18.87 -11.64
N THR A 142 18.85 -17.59 -11.88
CA THR A 142 19.85 -16.53 -12.00
C THR A 142 19.95 -15.65 -10.75
N ASP A 143 19.08 -15.88 -9.75
CA ASP A 143 18.92 -15.04 -8.55
C ASP A 143 18.64 -13.56 -8.83
N LEU A 144 18.09 -13.26 -9.99
CA LEU A 144 17.90 -11.91 -10.46
C LEU A 144 16.51 -11.38 -10.11
N LEU A 145 16.45 -10.40 -9.21
CA LEU A 145 15.24 -9.70 -8.82
C LEU A 145 15.08 -8.42 -9.65
N THR A 146 14.09 -8.40 -10.54
CA THR A 146 13.75 -7.23 -11.36
C THR A 146 12.81 -6.31 -10.61
N LEU A 147 13.27 -5.08 -10.31
CA LEU A 147 12.50 -4.11 -9.52
C LEU A 147 11.69 -3.13 -10.37
N GLY A 148 12.21 -2.77 -11.54
CA GLY A 148 11.70 -1.60 -12.27
C GLY A 148 12.51 -1.29 -13.52
N ARG A 149 12.60 0.00 -13.85
CA ARG A 149 13.47 0.49 -14.92
C ARG A 149 14.37 1.61 -14.43
N ASN A 150 15.62 1.56 -14.86
CA ASN A 150 16.57 2.64 -14.64
C ASN A 150 16.06 3.92 -15.35
N THR A 151 16.08 5.05 -14.65
CA THR A 151 15.48 6.30 -15.14
C THR A 151 16.24 6.91 -16.31
N GLN A 152 17.55 6.68 -16.38
CA GLN A 152 18.44 7.20 -17.42
C GLN A 152 18.46 6.27 -18.64
N THR A 153 18.79 4.99 -18.43
CA THR A 153 18.99 4.02 -19.53
C THR A 153 17.69 3.42 -20.04
N LYS A 154 16.60 3.53 -19.28
CA LYS A 154 15.29 2.89 -19.52
C LYS A 154 15.32 1.35 -19.55
N LYS A 155 16.48 0.73 -19.30
CA LYS A 155 16.62 -0.72 -19.18
C LYS A 155 16.02 -1.21 -17.86
N LYS A 156 15.75 -2.51 -17.79
CA LYS A 156 15.32 -3.15 -16.54
C LYS A 156 16.39 -2.96 -15.47
N ALA A 157 15.98 -2.61 -14.26
CA ALA A 157 16.84 -2.52 -13.10
C ALA A 157 16.70 -3.80 -12.27
N HIS A 158 17.84 -4.31 -11.81
CA HIS A 158 17.93 -5.63 -11.20
C HIS A 158 18.73 -5.58 -9.88
N LEU A 159 18.38 -6.45 -8.95
CA LEU A 159 19.22 -6.82 -7.81
C LEU A 159 19.63 -8.28 -7.97
N GLN A 160 20.93 -8.54 -7.87
CA GLN A 160 21.48 -9.90 -7.86
C GLN A 160 21.49 -10.42 -6.42
N LEU A 161 20.48 -11.20 -6.04
CA LEU A 161 20.30 -11.65 -4.65
C LEU A 161 21.48 -12.49 -4.15
N GLU A 162 22.12 -13.25 -5.04
CA GLU A 162 23.35 -14.00 -4.74
C GLU A 162 24.50 -13.13 -4.25
N THR A 163 24.54 -11.85 -4.63
CA THR A 163 25.59 -10.92 -4.17
C THR A 163 25.07 -9.91 -3.14
N THR A 164 23.78 -9.96 -2.81
CA THR A 164 23.12 -9.07 -1.86
C THR A 164 23.02 -9.73 -0.50
N SER A 165 23.73 -9.20 0.50
CA SER A 165 23.73 -9.79 1.83
C SER A 165 22.51 -9.38 2.64
N ASN A 166 22.28 -8.08 2.76
CA ASN A 166 21.11 -7.49 3.42
C ASN A 166 20.76 -6.18 2.70
N ILE A 167 19.51 -5.75 2.83
CA ILE A 167 18.96 -4.58 2.15
C ILE A 167 18.43 -3.59 3.18
N VAL A 168 18.81 -2.32 3.04
CA VAL A 168 18.11 -1.21 3.72
C VAL A 168 17.17 -0.53 2.74
N VAL A 169 15.95 -0.24 3.18
CA VAL A 169 14.98 0.58 2.45
C VAL A 169 14.54 1.74 3.34
N ALA A 170 14.82 2.98 2.94
CA ALA A 170 14.48 4.13 3.76
C ALA A 170 13.95 5.30 2.93
N GLY A 171 13.15 6.15 3.57
CA GLY A 171 12.55 7.32 2.92
C GLY A 171 11.33 7.84 3.67
N GLN A 172 10.81 8.98 3.24
CA GLN A 172 9.64 9.58 3.90
C GLN A 172 8.36 8.73 3.74
N PRO A 173 7.34 8.94 4.58
CA PRO A 173 6.02 8.35 4.37
C PRO A 173 5.45 8.71 2.97
N GLY A 174 4.73 7.77 2.35
CA GLY A 174 4.07 7.99 1.05
C GLY A 174 4.99 7.96 -0.18
N THR A 175 6.26 7.60 -0.04
CA THR A 175 7.27 7.62 -1.13
C THR A 175 7.31 6.34 -1.97
N GLY A 176 6.52 5.32 -1.61
CA GLY A 176 6.43 4.06 -2.35
C GLY A 176 7.20 2.89 -1.76
N LYS A 177 7.78 3.01 -0.55
CA LYS A 177 8.45 1.89 0.15
C LYS A 177 7.56 0.65 0.26
N THR A 178 6.33 0.80 0.73
CA THR A 178 5.37 -0.31 0.85
C THR A 178 5.04 -0.94 -0.51
N THR A 179 4.98 -0.15 -1.59
CA THR A 179 4.80 -0.67 -2.95
C THR A 179 6.00 -1.49 -3.40
N LEU A 180 7.22 -1.02 -3.10
CA LEU A 180 8.45 -1.76 -3.35
C LEU A 180 8.45 -3.09 -2.59
N LEU A 181 8.21 -3.06 -1.27
CA LEU A 181 8.20 -4.28 -0.45
C LEU A 181 7.18 -5.29 -0.95
N LYS A 182 5.94 -4.88 -1.18
CA LYS A 182 4.89 -5.78 -1.72
C LYS A 182 5.30 -6.36 -3.06
N GLY A 183 5.89 -5.54 -3.94
CA GLY A 183 6.41 -6.01 -5.22
C GLY A 183 7.50 -7.07 -5.08
N ILE A 184 8.47 -6.85 -4.18
CA ILE A 184 9.53 -7.81 -3.87
C ILE A 184 8.92 -9.11 -3.31
N MET A 185 8.04 -9.00 -2.31
CA MET A 185 7.39 -10.15 -1.68
C MET A 185 6.61 -10.98 -2.71
N ASP A 186 5.81 -10.33 -3.55
CA ASP A 186 5.02 -11.01 -4.59
C ASP A 186 5.89 -11.65 -5.68
N ALA A 187 7.07 -11.10 -5.94
CA ALA A 187 8.01 -11.63 -6.91
C ALA A 187 8.71 -12.89 -6.38
N VAL A 188 9.15 -12.88 -5.12
CA VAL A 188 10.01 -13.93 -4.54
C VAL A 188 9.24 -15.08 -3.88
N ARG A 189 8.04 -14.85 -3.35
CA ARG A 189 7.20 -15.86 -2.66
C ARG A 189 7.08 -17.22 -3.37
N PRO A 190 6.99 -17.32 -4.70
CA PRO A 190 6.90 -18.63 -5.36
C PRO A 190 8.12 -19.53 -5.13
N ASN A 191 9.29 -18.94 -4.85
CA ASN A 191 10.57 -19.66 -4.78
C ASN A 191 11.35 -19.37 -3.47
N ALA A 192 10.78 -18.58 -2.57
CA ALA A 192 11.43 -18.14 -1.34
C ALA A 192 10.43 -18.08 -0.18
N HIS A 193 10.90 -18.41 1.02
CA HIS A 193 10.16 -18.26 2.25
C HIS A 193 10.25 -16.80 2.72
N VAL A 194 9.11 -16.09 2.73
CA VAL A 194 9.06 -14.67 3.08
C VAL A 194 8.37 -14.47 4.42
N LEU A 195 9.10 -13.90 5.37
CA LEU A 195 8.61 -13.51 6.69
C LEU A 195 8.55 -11.99 6.77
N TYR A 196 7.38 -11.44 7.09
CA TYR A 196 7.14 -10.00 7.14
C TYR A 196 6.66 -9.60 8.53
N PHE A 197 7.35 -8.64 9.13
CA PHE A 197 7.09 -8.12 10.47
C PHE A 197 6.90 -6.62 10.37
N ASN A 198 5.81 -6.10 10.96
CA ASN A 198 5.48 -4.69 10.93
C ASN A 198 5.67 -4.08 12.32
N GLY A 199 6.61 -3.17 12.48
CA GLY A 199 6.95 -2.55 13.76
C GLY A 199 5.94 -1.54 14.30
N SER A 200 4.64 -1.65 14.00
CA SER A 200 3.64 -0.69 14.49
C SER A 200 3.65 -0.57 16.02
N ALA A 201 3.35 0.63 16.53
CA ALA A 201 3.45 0.98 17.96
C ALA A 201 2.76 -0.06 18.86
N GLY A 202 3.58 -0.82 19.60
CA GLY A 202 3.15 -1.95 20.44
C GLY A 202 3.89 -3.26 20.15
N ASP A 203 4.54 -3.38 18.99
CA ASP A 203 4.97 -4.67 18.45
C ASP A 203 6.49 -4.97 18.57
N THR A 204 7.18 -4.26 19.45
CA THR A 204 8.63 -4.45 19.65
C THR A 204 9.00 -5.86 20.15
N THR A 205 8.05 -6.55 20.78
CA THR A 205 8.23 -7.94 21.24
C THR A 205 8.16 -8.93 20.08
N GLU A 206 7.34 -8.68 19.06
CA GLU A 206 7.31 -9.50 17.84
C GLU A 206 8.63 -9.36 17.09
N ILE A 207 9.12 -8.13 16.87
CA ILE A 207 10.43 -7.91 16.25
C ILE A 207 11.55 -8.66 17.02
N ALA A 208 11.53 -8.63 18.35
CA ALA A 208 12.51 -9.36 19.16
C ALA A 208 12.43 -10.88 18.95
N LYS A 209 11.21 -11.45 18.90
CA LYS A 209 11.00 -12.88 18.62
C LYS A 209 11.46 -13.24 17.21
N SER A 210 11.17 -12.39 16.22
CA SER A 210 11.55 -12.59 14.83
C SER A 210 13.06 -12.53 14.61
N LEU A 211 13.76 -11.64 15.32
CA LEU A 211 15.23 -11.63 15.34
C LEU A 211 15.80 -12.91 15.96
N LYS A 212 15.13 -13.47 16.97
CA LYS A 212 15.52 -14.77 17.54
C LYS A 212 15.30 -15.91 16.53
N GLN A 213 14.15 -15.93 15.84
CA GLN A 213 13.87 -16.90 14.78
C GLN A 213 14.90 -16.82 13.64
N LEU A 214 15.30 -15.61 13.26
CA LEU A 214 16.37 -15.36 12.30
C LEU A 214 17.70 -15.98 12.77
N GLU A 215 18.08 -15.75 14.03
CA GLU A 215 19.32 -16.30 14.58
C GLU A 215 19.28 -17.84 14.68
N GLU A 216 18.16 -18.42 15.10
CA GLU A 216 17.95 -19.87 15.18
C GLU A 216 18.06 -20.52 13.79
N LEU A 217 17.37 -19.99 12.78
CA LEU A 217 17.44 -20.50 11.41
C LEU A 217 18.87 -20.37 10.85
N LYS A 218 19.54 -19.24 11.11
CA LYS A 218 20.93 -19.05 10.70
C LYS A 218 21.84 -20.09 11.32
N GLN A 219 21.75 -20.31 12.64
CA GLN A 219 22.60 -21.28 13.33
C GLN A 219 22.36 -22.71 12.84
N GLN A 220 21.09 -23.07 12.61
CA GLN A 220 20.75 -24.37 12.02
C GLN A 220 21.47 -24.56 10.67
N ARG A 221 21.33 -23.60 9.75
CA ARG A 221 21.95 -23.71 8.42
C ARG A 221 23.49 -23.66 8.44
N LEU A 222 24.08 -22.94 9.40
CA LEU A 222 25.53 -22.94 9.60
C LEU A 222 26.04 -24.29 10.12
N GLN A 223 25.31 -24.92 11.05
CA GLN A 223 25.66 -26.25 11.57
C GLN A 223 25.56 -27.33 10.49
N ASP A 224 24.61 -27.19 9.57
CA ASP A 224 24.47 -28.05 8.40
C ASP A 224 25.62 -27.85 7.38
N GLY A 225 26.50 -26.87 7.57
CA GLY A 225 27.68 -26.63 6.73
C GLY A 225 27.38 -26.02 5.36
N ILE A 226 26.21 -25.39 5.21
CA ILE A 226 25.65 -25.01 3.90
C ILE A 226 26.26 -23.71 3.38
N ASP A 227 26.79 -23.73 2.15
CA ASP A 227 26.93 -22.54 1.30
C ASP A 227 25.77 -22.51 0.30
N TYR A 228 24.70 -21.78 0.66
CA TYR A 228 23.42 -21.83 -0.05
C TYR A 228 23.55 -21.49 -1.54
N TRP A 229 24.46 -20.59 -1.88
CA TRP A 229 24.62 -20.11 -3.25
C TRP A 229 25.36 -21.09 -4.15
N ARG A 230 26.21 -21.94 -3.56
CA ARG A 230 26.97 -22.97 -4.29
C ARG A 230 26.26 -24.31 -4.31
N GLU A 231 25.54 -24.63 -3.24
CA GLU A 231 24.96 -25.94 -3.00
C GLU A 231 23.43 -25.85 -2.87
N LYS A 232 22.78 -25.22 -3.86
CA LYS A 232 21.30 -25.12 -3.89
C LYS A 232 20.69 -26.52 -3.91
N ASN A 233 19.98 -26.85 -2.84
CA ASN A 233 19.19 -28.06 -2.71
C ASN A 233 17.71 -27.73 -2.88
N ASP A 234 16.94 -28.55 -3.59
CA ASP A 234 15.50 -28.38 -3.80
C ASP A 234 14.70 -28.26 -2.50
N ASN A 235 15.21 -28.85 -1.40
CA ASN A 235 14.58 -28.79 -0.08
C ASN A 235 14.90 -27.50 0.71
N GLN A 236 15.74 -26.62 0.17
CA GLN A 236 16.20 -25.42 0.86
C GLN A 236 15.85 -24.18 0.06
N HIS A 237 14.85 -23.45 0.54
CA HIS A 237 14.43 -22.20 -0.07
C HIS A 237 15.18 -21.00 0.52
N LEU A 238 15.44 -20.00 -0.33
CA LEU A 238 15.85 -18.67 0.10
C LEU A 238 14.90 -18.16 1.18
N ALA A 239 15.43 -17.64 2.29
CA ALA A 239 14.62 -17.02 3.32
C ALA A 239 14.79 -15.50 3.28
N ILE A 240 13.67 -14.76 3.25
CA ILE A 240 13.68 -13.30 3.26
C ILE A 240 12.92 -12.81 4.49
N PHE A 241 13.65 -12.15 5.39
CA PHE A 241 13.08 -11.51 6.57
C PHE A 241 12.91 -10.02 6.30
N ILE A 242 11.68 -9.51 6.42
CA ILE A 242 11.35 -8.11 6.19
C ILE A 242 10.90 -7.51 7.52
N PHE A 243 11.63 -6.49 7.97
CA PHE A 243 11.29 -5.71 9.16
C PHE A 243 10.84 -4.32 8.72
N ASP A 244 9.52 -4.12 8.60
CA ASP A 244 8.93 -2.81 8.29
C ASP A 244 8.86 -1.93 9.53
N GLU A 245 9.10 -0.63 9.36
CA GLU A 245 9.13 0.37 10.43
C GLU A 245 10.03 -0.04 11.64
N ILE A 246 11.24 -0.54 11.38
CA ILE A 246 12.16 -1.07 12.41
C ILE A 246 12.51 -0.04 13.49
N GLN A 247 12.39 1.26 13.20
CA GLN A 247 12.81 2.29 14.13
C GLN A 247 12.06 2.23 15.47
N GLU A 248 10.84 1.70 15.50
CA GLU A 248 10.07 1.50 16.72
C GLU A 248 10.75 0.49 17.66
N TYR A 249 11.55 -0.44 17.12
CA TYR A 249 12.34 -1.38 17.90
C TYR A 249 13.57 -0.71 18.55
N PHE A 250 14.28 0.13 17.79
CA PHE A 250 15.50 0.81 18.26
C PHE A 250 15.20 2.02 19.14
N GLN A 251 14.11 2.73 18.92
CA GLN A 251 13.75 3.94 19.68
C GLN A 251 12.95 3.60 20.94
N THR A 252 13.59 2.93 21.91
CA THR A 252 12.99 2.77 23.24
C THR A 252 13.12 4.09 23.99
N LYS A 253 12.03 4.87 24.10
CA LYS A 253 12.03 6.11 24.87
C LYS A 253 11.89 5.80 26.36
N ASP A 254 12.88 6.20 27.16
CA ASP A 254 12.70 6.29 28.61
C ASP A 254 11.78 7.47 28.96
N LYS A 255 11.20 7.47 30.18
CA LYS A 255 10.34 8.56 30.71
C LYS A 255 10.98 9.97 30.64
N LYS A 256 12.29 10.07 30.41
CA LYS A 256 13.07 11.30 30.28
C LYS A 256 13.58 11.61 28.86
N ASN A 257 13.09 10.92 27.82
CA ASN A 257 13.48 11.10 26.41
C ASN A 257 14.98 10.89 26.11
N THR A 258 15.74 10.26 27.01
CA THR A 258 17.12 9.80 26.76
C THR A 258 17.12 8.39 26.15
N PRO A 259 18.13 8.03 25.33
CA PRO A 259 18.29 6.66 24.84
C PRO A 259 18.46 5.71 26.04
N ALA A 260 17.55 4.75 26.17
CA ALA A 260 17.65 3.75 27.22
C ALA A 260 18.89 2.86 27.01
N PRO A 261 19.61 2.42 28.05
CA PRO A 261 20.73 1.46 27.93
C PRO A 261 20.36 0.18 27.16
N GLN A 262 19.07 -0.20 27.17
CA GLN A 262 18.56 -1.34 26.41
C GLN A 262 18.65 -1.16 24.89
N THR A 263 18.74 0.08 24.40
CA THR A 263 18.81 0.40 22.96
C THR A 263 20.10 -0.14 22.34
N GLU A 264 21.24 0.05 23.00
CA GLU A 264 22.54 -0.45 22.52
C GLU A 264 22.54 -1.99 22.46
N ILE A 265 21.97 -2.64 23.48
CA ILE A 265 21.83 -4.09 23.52
C ILE A 265 20.96 -4.60 22.36
N LYS A 266 19.83 -3.92 22.07
CA LYS A 266 18.97 -4.26 20.93
C LYS A 266 19.69 -4.10 19.60
N ILE A 267 20.47 -3.03 19.42
CA ILE A 267 21.27 -2.80 18.21
C ILE A 267 22.33 -3.88 18.05
N ALA A 268 23.06 -4.22 19.12
CA ALA A 268 24.07 -5.27 19.10
C ALA A 268 23.46 -6.64 18.74
N LYS A 269 22.32 -7.00 19.34
CA LYS A 269 21.59 -8.23 19.03
C LYS A 269 21.15 -8.29 17.57
N ALA A 270 20.51 -7.23 17.07
CA ALA A 270 20.06 -7.16 15.68
C ALA A 270 21.25 -7.24 14.70
N THR A 271 22.34 -6.52 14.99
CA THR A 271 23.57 -6.55 14.20
C THR A 271 24.13 -7.98 14.11
N LYS A 272 24.28 -8.66 15.26
CA LYS A 272 24.75 -10.06 15.32
C LYS A 272 23.81 -11.00 14.57
N ALA A 273 22.50 -10.79 14.65
CA ALA A 273 21.53 -11.61 13.94
C ALA A 273 21.74 -11.51 12.41
N MET A 274 21.93 -10.31 11.87
CA MET A 274 22.10 -10.04 10.44
C MET A 274 23.46 -10.48 9.85
N GLN A 275 24.49 -10.62 10.69
CA GLN A 275 25.82 -11.05 10.25
C GLN A 275 25.78 -12.46 9.64
N ASN A 276 26.45 -12.63 8.50
CA ASN A 276 26.61 -13.89 7.77
C ASN A 276 25.30 -14.57 7.33
N CYS A 277 24.15 -13.88 7.40
CA CYS A 277 22.87 -14.40 6.89
C CYS A 277 22.95 -14.79 5.41
N HIS A 278 23.69 -14.00 4.64
CA HIS A 278 23.87 -14.18 3.21
C HIS A 278 24.38 -15.57 2.84
N GLN A 279 25.45 -16.04 3.49
CA GLN A 279 26.12 -17.32 3.17
C GLN A 279 25.17 -18.52 3.30
N VAL A 280 24.22 -18.43 4.23
CA VAL A 280 23.22 -19.47 4.51
C VAL A 280 21.89 -19.22 3.79
N GLY A 281 21.86 -18.37 2.76
CA GLY A 281 20.64 -18.15 1.97
C GLY A 281 19.54 -17.42 2.72
N ILE A 282 19.93 -16.47 3.59
CA ILE A 282 19.01 -15.59 4.30
C ILE A 282 19.31 -14.15 3.92
N ILE A 283 18.29 -13.41 3.48
CA ILE A 283 18.37 -11.98 3.19
C ILE A 283 17.50 -11.23 4.18
N VAL A 284 18.07 -10.23 4.86
CA VAL A 284 17.32 -9.34 5.74
C VAL A 284 17.06 -8.02 5.04
N ILE A 285 15.78 -7.62 4.96
CA ILE A 285 15.33 -6.33 4.47
C ILE A 285 14.86 -5.51 5.68
N ILE A 286 15.53 -4.39 5.92
CA ILE A 286 15.16 -3.47 7.00
C ILE A 286 14.58 -2.21 6.39
N VAL A 287 13.42 -1.80 6.89
CA VAL A 287 12.69 -0.65 6.36
C VAL A 287 12.47 0.36 7.46
N THR A 288 12.70 1.63 7.13
CA THR A 288 12.46 2.72 8.07
C THR A 288 11.87 3.96 7.41
N ALA A 289 10.96 4.62 8.12
CA ALA A 289 10.57 5.99 7.82
C ALA A 289 11.53 7.00 8.47
N ASN A 290 11.81 8.09 7.77
CA ASN A 290 12.64 9.20 8.26
C ASN A 290 14.02 8.75 8.78
N PRO A 291 14.97 8.44 7.89
CA PRO A 291 16.28 7.95 8.28
C PRO A 291 17.06 9.01 9.06
N THR A 292 17.40 8.68 10.30
CA THR A 292 18.23 9.42 11.25
C THR A 292 19.17 8.41 11.92
N PRO A 293 20.25 8.84 12.60
CA PRO A 293 21.15 7.90 13.26
C PRO A 293 20.48 7.09 14.38
N THR A 294 19.32 7.53 14.86
CA THR A 294 18.52 6.82 15.87
C THR A 294 17.50 5.85 15.28
N THR A 295 16.97 6.11 14.07
CA THR A 295 16.04 5.19 13.38
C THR A 295 16.78 4.10 12.61
N LEU A 296 17.93 4.44 12.03
CA LEU A 296 18.82 3.55 11.30
C LEU A 296 20.25 3.68 11.86
N PRO A 297 20.57 2.94 12.93
CA PRO A 297 21.90 2.96 13.52
C PRO A 297 22.97 2.48 12.54
N THR A 298 24.14 3.13 12.56
CA THR A 298 25.28 2.79 11.70
C THR A 298 25.65 1.30 11.72
N PRO A 299 25.73 0.61 12.87
CA PRO A 299 26.05 -0.83 12.89
C PRO A 299 25.08 -1.69 12.09
N ILE A 300 23.80 -1.30 12.04
CA ILE A 300 22.74 -2.01 11.30
C ILE A 300 22.86 -1.70 9.81
N ARG A 301 23.02 -0.42 9.45
CA ARG A 301 23.22 0.00 8.06
C ARG A 301 24.43 -0.69 7.43
N ASP A 302 25.52 -0.77 8.17
CA ASP A 302 26.78 -1.33 7.67
C ASP A 302 26.75 -2.87 7.53
N GLN A 303 25.71 -3.55 8.05
CA GLN A 303 25.44 -4.96 7.71
C GLN A 303 24.81 -5.13 6.33
N THR A 304 24.50 -4.03 5.63
CA THR A 304 23.85 -4.06 4.32
C THR A 304 24.81 -3.61 3.24
N ASN A 305 24.79 -4.31 2.11
CA ASN A 305 25.58 -3.97 0.93
C ASN A 305 24.70 -3.47 -0.23
N THR A 306 23.39 -3.38 -0.02
CA THR A 306 22.45 -2.77 -0.96
C THR A 306 21.57 -1.80 -0.19
N GLN A 307 21.59 -0.53 -0.58
CA GLN A 307 20.79 0.50 0.08
C GLN A 307 19.83 1.15 -0.91
N ILE A 308 18.55 1.16 -0.57
CA ILE A 308 17.48 1.73 -1.38
C ILE A 308 16.94 2.96 -0.65
N CYS A 309 17.21 4.12 -1.22
CA CYS A 309 16.74 5.41 -0.72
C CYS A 309 15.56 5.87 -1.57
N ALA A 310 14.35 5.76 -1.03
CA ALA A 310 13.19 6.49 -1.52
C ALA A 310 13.32 7.98 -1.14
N ASN A 311 12.42 8.83 -1.63
CA ASN A 311 12.52 10.27 -1.42
C ASN A 311 12.79 10.64 0.05
N VAL A 312 13.82 11.47 0.28
CA VAL A 312 14.15 12.09 1.56
C VAL A 312 14.17 13.61 1.44
N SER A 313 14.00 14.32 2.56
CA SER A 313 13.97 15.79 2.54
C SER A 313 15.33 16.43 2.39
N THR A 314 16.39 15.79 2.88
CA THR A 314 17.73 16.38 2.92
C THR A 314 18.80 15.43 2.43
N THR A 315 19.89 16.00 1.93
CA THR A 315 21.09 15.26 1.54
C THR A 315 21.74 14.53 2.71
N ASN A 316 21.60 15.05 3.94
CA ASN A 316 22.13 14.39 5.14
C ASN A 316 21.34 13.11 5.48
N GLN A 317 20.02 13.13 5.32
CA GLN A 317 19.19 11.93 5.44
C GLN A 317 19.58 10.90 4.39
N ALA A 318 19.80 11.33 3.15
CA ALA A 318 20.26 10.43 2.10
C ALA A 318 21.62 9.80 2.43
N ALA A 319 22.57 10.59 2.94
CA ALA A 319 23.88 10.08 3.33
C ALA A 319 23.81 9.07 4.49
N HIS A 320 22.83 9.23 5.38
CA HIS A 320 22.56 8.24 6.41
C HIS A 320 22.09 6.91 5.84
N VAL A 321 21.27 6.92 4.79
CA VAL A 321 20.79 5.69 4.12
C VAL A 321 21.88 5.07 3.25
N LEU A 322 22.44 5.87 2.35
CA LEU A 322 23.33 5.43 1.27
C LEU A 322 24.82 5.38 1.66
N GLY A 323 25.14 5.63 2.93
CA GLY A 323 26.50 5.56 3.47
C GLY A 323 27.41 6.75 3.18
N ARG A 324 27.11 7.55 2.15
CA ARG A 324 27.89 8.73 1.75
C ARG A 324 27.00 9.84 1.19
N LYS A 325 27.52 11.08 1.16
CA LYS A 325 26.84 12.17 0.47
C LYS A 325 26.89 11.95 -1.07
N PRO A 326 25.85 12.35 -1.81
CA PRO A 326 25.91 12.41 -3.27
C PRO A 326 27.02 13.35 -3.73
N THR A 327 27.73 12.92 -4.77
CA THR A 327 28.60 13.74 -5.61
C THR A 327 27.79 14.35 -6.76
N ASP A 328 28.43 15.20 -7.58
CA ASP A 328 27.76 15.85 -8.71
C ASP A 328 27.34 14.86 -9.81
N LEU A 329 28.01 13.70 -9.91
CA LEU A 329 27.69 12.65 -10.87
C LEU A 329 26.58 11.72 -10.38
N ASP A 330 26.30 11.72 -9.07
CA ASP A 330 25.33 10.82 -8.49
C ASP A 330 23.88 11.27 -8.76
N PRO A 331 22.96 10.31 -8.95
CA PRO A 331 21.54 10.61 -8.95
C PRO A 331 21.11 11.23 -7.61
N LYS A 332 20.39 12.36 -7.67
CA LYS A 332 19.91 13.05 -6.47
C LYS A 332 18.82 12.23 -5.75
N PRO A 333 18.99 11.87 -4.47
CA PRO A 333 18.01 11.09 -3.70
C PRO A 333 16.92 11.97 -3.04
N THR A 334 16.92 13.27 -3.30
CA THR A 334 15.94 14.24 -2.80
C THR A 334 14.98 14.68 -3.91
N ASN A 335 13.78 15.13 -3.51
CA ASN A 335 12.70 15.54 -4.43
C ASN A 335 12.31 14.45 -5.45
N LEU A 336 12.46 13.18 -5.08
CA LEU A 336 12.02 12.06 -5.90
C LEU A 336 10.49 11.94 -5.87
N PRO A 337 9.84 11.71 -7.03
CA PRO A 337 8.42 11.37 -7.05
C PRO A 337 8.17 10.00 -6.37
N PRO A 338 6.97 9.78 -5.81
CA PRO A 338 6.58 8.47 -5.29
C PRO A 338 6.81 7.34 -6.31
N GLY A 339 7.40 6.24 -5.87
CA GLY A 339 7.73 5.11 -6.75
C GLY A 339 9.02 5.28 -7.54
N ARG A 340 9.79 6.36 -7.32
CA ARG A 340 11.19 6.45 -7.72
C ARG A 340 12.10 6.29 -6.51
N VAL A 341 13.14 5.49 -6.66
CA VAL A 341 14.14 5.24 -5.63
C VAL A 341 15.55 5.41 -6.21
N THR A 342 16.49 5.79 -5.36
CA THR A 342 17.93 5.66 -5.63
C THR A 342 18.43 4.38 -4.99
N ILE A 343 19.11 3.52 -5.75
CA ILE A 343 19.71 2.28 -5.28
C ILE A 343 21.22 2.46 -5.30
N SER A 344 21.87 2.14 -4.19
CA SER A 344 23.32 1.92 -4.11
C SER A 344 23.58 0.43 -4.17
N ASP A 345 24.37 0.00 -5.16
CA ASP A 345 24.83 -1.39 -5.27
C ASP A 345 25.96 -1.70 -4.28
N ASN A 346 26.43 -2.95 -4.30
CA ASN A 346 27.55 -3.43 -3.47
C ASN A 346 28.90 -2.79 -3.79
N LYS A 347 29.01 -2.08 -4.92
CA LYS A 347 30.20 -1.32 -5.34
C LYS A 347 30.07 0.18 -5.00
N GLY A 348 28.94 0.60 -4.43
CA GLY A 348 28.67 2.00 -4.09
C GLY A 348 28.24 2.86 -5.29
N ASN A 349 27.92 2.25 -6.43
CA ASN A 349 27.37 2.94 -7.59
C ASN A 349 25.90 3.23 -7.36
N TRP A 350 25.48 4.44 -7.71
CA TRP A 350 24.11 4.87 -7.51
C TRP A 350 23.37 4.90 -8.83
N GLU A 351 22.19 4.28 -8.85
CA GLU A 351 21.24 4.42 -9.95
C GLU A 351 19.87 4.85 -9.46
N GLN A 352 19.13 5.54 -10.30
CA GLN A 352 17.72 5.85 -10.05
C GLN A 352 16.83 4.86 -10.79
N VAL A 353 15.84 4.33 -10.08
CA VAL A 353 14.93 3.32 -10.58
C VAL A 353 13.49 3.76 -10.36
N ASP A 354 12.70 3.76 -11.43
CA ASP A 354 11.24 3.80 -11.34
C ASP A 354 10.74 2.38 -11.09
N ILE A 355 10.21 2.12 -9.89
CA ILE A 355 9.81 0.78 -9.47
C ILE A 355 8.53 0.35 -10.20
N TYR A 356 8.41 -0.95 -10.47
CA TYR A 356 7.16 -1.49 -10.98
C TYR A 356 6.08 -1.45 -9.90
N SER A 357 4.87 -1.05 -10.29
CA SER A 357 3.69 -1.13 -9.44
C SER A 357 2.59 -1.86 -10.20
N PRO A 358 1.98 -2.91 -9.62
CA PRO A 358 0.80 -3.51 -10.22
C PRO A 358 -0.30 -2.45 -10.31
N ARG A 359 -1.03 -2.44 -11.43
CA ARG A 359 -2.09 -1.46 -11.75
C ARG A 359 -3.15 -1.29 -10.65
N PHE A 360 -3.24 -2.24 -9.72
CA PHE A 360 -4.20 -2.25 -8.60
C PHE A 360 -3.90 -1.25 -7.48
N PHE A 361 -2.67 -0.73 -7.36
CA PHE A 361 -2.30 0.25 -6.33
C PHE A 361 -2.48 1.72 -6.77
N GLN A 362 -2.95 1.96 -8.00
CA GLN A 362 -3.30 3.31 -8.51
C GLN A 362 -4.77 3.68 -8.28
N LYS A 363 -5.46 3.05 -7.31
CA LYS A 363 -6.91 3.22 -7.09
C LYS A 363 -7.28 4.38 -6.19
#